data_AF-A0A7S3PLF3-F1
#
_entry.id   AF-A0A7S3PLF3-F1
#
_cell.length_a   1.000
_cell.length_b   1.000
_cell.length_c   1.000
_cell.angle_alpha   90.00
_cell.angle_beta   90.00
_cell.angle_gamma   90.00
#
_symmetry.space_group_name_H-M   'P 1'
#
loop_
_entity.id
_entity.type
_entity.pdbx_description
1 polymer ?
#
loop_
_entity_poly.entity_id
_entity_poly.type
_entity_poly.pdbx_seq_one_letter_code
_entity_poly.pdbx_strand_id
1 'polypeptide(L)'
;MKRPVCGLILHSPIMSGIRVLMENRGPLCCCDIYPNINRIKRVTCPVLVIHGDRDIEVGFNHGVGMQEAVPKHSKTEPCWIEGGGHNNIVDEFPHEYYPKVQAFLNSLKNTRDTMNTNASASSSNTAEKEMVLSSS
;
A
#
# COMPACT_ATOMS: atom_id res chain seq x y z
N MET A 1 -4.64 -17.74 13.23
CA MET A 1 -4.93 -16.39 13.80
C MET A 1 -4.48 -15.35 12.78
N LYS A 2 -5.34 -14.38 12.39
CA LYS A 2 -4.97 -13.31 11.43
C LYS A 2 -4.47 -12.09 12.21
N ARG A 3 -3.33 -11.52 11.81
CA ARG A 3 -2.79 -10.28 12.40
C ARG A 3 -2.98 -9.13 11.40
N PRO A 4 -3.53 -7.98 11.82
CA PRO A 4 -3.63 -6.82 10.95
C PRO A 4 -2.24 -6.26 10.64
N VAL A 5 -2.05 -5.79 9.42
CA VAL A 5 -0.82 -5.11 8.98
C VAL A 5 -1.03 -3.60 9.02
N CYS A 6 0.03 -2.83 9.31
CA CYS A 6 -0.03 -1.37 9.36
C CYS A 6 0.14 -0.70 7.99
N GLY A 7 0.70 -1.41 7.01
CA GLY A 7 0.90 -0.90 5.66
C GLY A 7 1.32 -2.01 4.70
N LEU A 8 1.25 -1.71 3.40
CA LEU A 8 1.60 -2.61 2.31
C LEU A 8 2.50 -1.88 1.33
N ILE A 9 3.62 -2.49 0.96
CA ILE A 9 4.48 -2.01 -0.13
C ILE A 9 4.36 -2.99 -1.28
N LEU A 10 4.03 -2.48 -2.46
CA LEU A 10 3.92 -3.23 -3.71
C LEU A 10 5.07 -2.82 -4.62
N HIS A 11 6.06 -3.69 -4.77
CA HIS A 11 7.24 -3.49 -5.63
C HIS A 11 7.01 -4.20 -6.97
N SER A 12 7.09 -3.44 -8.06
CA SER A 12 6.85 -3.88 -9.45
C SER A 12 5.61 -4.78 -9.56
N PRO A 13 4.45 -4.35 -9.03
CA PRO A 13 3.29 -5.22 -8.91
C PRO A 13 2.64 -5.52 -10.25
N ILE A 14 2.23 -6.78 -10.44
CA ILE A 14 1.36 -7.18 -11.53
C ILE A 14 -0.11 -6.93 -11.17
N MET A 15 -0.88 -6.33 -12.08
CA MET A 15 -2.34 -6.20 -11.92
C MET A 15 -3.07 -7.55 -11.91
N SER A 16 -2.57 -8.49 -12.74
CA SER A 16 -3.15 -9.80 -12.98
C SER A 16 -2.04 -10.80 -13.34
N GLY A 17 -2.20 -12.06 -12.91
CA GLY A 17 -1.23 -13.14 -13.13
C GLY A 17 -1.26 -13.73 -14.53
N ILE A 18 -2.44 -13.74 -15.17
CA ILE A 18 -2.60 -14.18 -16.56
C ILE A 18 -2.10 -13.12 -17.55
N ARG A 19 -2.15 -11.83 -17.18
CA ARG A 19 -1.71 -10.71 -18.02
C ARG A 19 -0.21 -10.65 -18.30
N VAL A 20 0.60 -11.41 -17.57
CA VAL A 20 2.07 -11.49 -17.79
C VAL A 20 2.43 -12.60 -18.78
N LEU A 21 1.56 -13.60 -18.97
CA LEU A 21 1.85 -14.78 -19.78
C LEU A 21 1.19 -14.79 -21.17
N MET A 22 0.22 -13.90 -21.44
CA MET A 22 -0.53 -13.89 -22.70
C MET A 22 -0.77 -12.48 -23.23
N GLU A 23 -0.04 -12.09 -24.28
CA GLU A 23 -0.26 -10.86 -25.05
C GLU A 23 -1.62 -10.84 -25.78
N ASN A 24 -2.22 -12.01 -26.02
CA ASN A 24 -3.48 -12.16 -26.74
C ASN A 24 -4.67 -12.44 -25.82
N ARG A 25 -5.69 -11.59 -25.96
CA ARG A 25 -6.93 -11.56 -25.17
C ARG A 25 -7.84 -12.75 -25.50
N GLY A 26 -7.61 -13.91 -24.86
CA GLY A 26 -8.47 -15.10 -24.93
C GLY A 26 -9.44 -15.27 -23.73
N PRO A 27 -10.36 -16.25 -23.78
CA PRO A 27 -11.46 -16.44 -22.82
C PRO A 27 -11.06 -16.96 -21.42
N LEU A 28 -9.77 -16.95 -21.08
CA LEU A 28 -9.23 -17.49 -19.82
C LEU A 28 -9.34 -16.51 -18.63
N CYS A 29 -10.23 -15.52 -18.71
CA CYS A 29 -10.44 -14.53 -17.65
C CYS A 29 -10.87 -15.15 -16.31
N CYS A 30 -11.41 -16.37 -16.31
CA CYS A 30 -11.74 -17.14 -15.11
C CYS A 30 -10.54 -17.84 -14.46
N CYS A 31 -9.38 -17.90 -15.14
CA CYS A 31 -8.18 -18.59 -14.68
C CYS A 31 -7.11 -17.64 -14.13
N ASP A 32 -7.43 -16.36 -13.86
CA ASP A 32 -6.46 -15.42 -13.31
C ASP A 32 -5.97 -15.89 -11.95
N ILE A 33 -4.76 -16.44 -11.92
CA ILE A 33 -4.12 -16.97 -10.72
C ILE A 33 -3.73 -15.87 -9.72
N TYR A 34 -3.61 -14.61 -10.19
CA TYR A 34 -3.29 -13.46 -9.35
C TYR A 34 -4.18 -12.25 -9.69
N PRO A 35 -5.49 -12.27 -9.34
CA PRO A 35 -6.40 -11.15 -9.61
C PRO A 35 -6.17 -10.00 -8.63
N ASN A 36 -4.95 -9.48 -8.60
CA ASN A 36 -4.48 -8.49 -7.64
C ASN A 36 -5.29 -7.19 -7.76
N ILE A 37 -5.69 -6.81 -8.98
CA ILE A 37 -6.56 -5.66 -9.23
C ILE A 37 -7.93 -5.74 -8.52
N ASN A 38 -8.44 -6.95 -8.28
CA ASN A 38 -9.66 -7.16 -7.52
C ASN A 38 -9.39 -7.28 -6.02
N ARG A 39 -8.26 -7.88 -5.64
CA ARG A 39 -7.86 -8.06 -4.24
C ARG A 39 -7.48 -6.73 -3.58
N ILE A 40 -6.80 -5.84 -4.29
CA ILE A 40 -6.31 -4.56 -3.77
C ILE A 40 -7.45 -3.65 -3.28
N LYS A 41 -8.64 -3.77 -3.88
CA LYS A 41 -9.85 -3.04 -3.49
C LYS A 41 -10.33 -3.33 -2.07
N ARG A 42 -9.87 -4.43 -1.47
CA ARG A 42 -10.22 -4.88 -0.12
C ARG A 42 -9.17 -4.51 0.94
N VAL A 43 -8.06 -3.90 0.52
CA VAL A 43 -7.01 -3.47 1.45
C VAL A 43 -7.49 -2.23 2.21
N THR A 44 -7.26 -2.22 3.52
CA THR A 44 -7.67 -1.14 4.43
C THR A 44 -6.49 -0.42 5.08
N CYS A 45 -5.26 -0.86 4.84
CA CYS A 45 -4.05 -0.19 5.31
C CYS A 45 -3.48 0.72 4.21
N PRO A 46 -2.64 1.71 4.53
CA PRO A 46 -1.91 2.47 3.53
C PRO A 46 -1.09 1.57 2.60
N VAL A 47 -1.04 1.93 1.32
CA VAL A 47 -0.36 1.19 0.25
C VAL A 47 0.58 2.11 -0.48
N LEU A 48 1.86 1.72 -0.57
CA LEU A 48 2.87 2.34 -1.42
C LEU A 48 3.11 1.45 -2.64
N VAL A 49 2.99 2.01 -3.84
CA VAL A 49 3.36 1.34 -5.09
C VAL A 49 4.73 1.86 -5.54
N ILE A 50 5.66 0.96 -5.85
CA ILE A 50 6.99 1.25 -6.37
C ILE A 50 7.13 0.54 -7.72
N HIS A 51 7.53 1.25 -8.76
CA HIS A 51 7.68 0.68 -10.10
C HIS A 51 8.71 1.46 -10.92
N GLY A 52 9.52 0.75 -11.71
CA GLY A 52 10.38 1.35 -12.72
C GLY A 52 9.60 1.68 -13.99
N ASP A 53 9.90 2.80 -14.65
CA ASP A 53 9.20 3.21 -15.87
C ASP A 53 9.70 2.52 -17.15
N ARG A 54 10.83 1.80 -17.07
CA ARG A 54 11.43 1.00 -18.15
C ARG A 54 11.40 -0.51 -17.88
N ASP A 55 10.53 -0.95 -16.98
CA ASP A 55 10.28 -2.36 -16.70
C ASP A 55 9.69 -3.06 -17.95
N ILE A 56 10.44 -4.02 -18.51
CA ILE A 56 10.05 -4.77 -19.71
C ILE A 56 9.39 -6.10 -19.37
N GLU A 57 9.62 -6.61 -18.17
CA GLU A 57 9.07 -7.86 -17.66
C GLU A 57 7.63 -7.68 -17.17
N VAL A 58 7.38 -6.56 -16.50
CA VAL A 58 6.08 -6.11 -16.00
C VAL A 58 5.92 -4.66 -16.42
N GLY A 59 5.32 -4.42 -17.59
CA GLY A 59 5.20 -3.06 -18.14
C GLY A 59 4.66 -2.03 -17.12
N PHE A 60 5.15 -0.79 -17.22
CA PHE A 60 4.81 0.31 -16.29
C PHE A 60 3.30 0.54 -16.09
N ASN A 61 2.48 0.22 -17.09
CA ASN A 61 1.02 0.25 -17.00
C ASN A 61 0.45 -0.64 -15.87
N HIS A 62 1.15 -1.70 -15.47
CA HIS A 62 0.78 -2.52 -14.33
C HIS A 62 0.90 -1.75 -13.01
N GLY A 63 2.00 -1.01 -12.82
CA GLY A 63 2.18 -0.10 -11.68
C GLY A 63 1.10 0.98 -11.62
N VAL A 64 0.88 1.67 -12.75
CA VAL A 64 -0.14 2.74 -12.85
C VAL A 64 -1.53 2.22 -12.54
N GLY A 65 -1.96 1.13 -13.20
CA GLY A 65 -3.29 0.57 -12.97
C GLY A 65 -3.48 -0.01 -11.57
N MET A 66 -2.41 -0.55 -10.96
CA MET A 66 -2.45 -0.95 -9.55
C MET A 66 -2.69 0.26 -8.65
N GLN A 67 -1.92 1.34 -8.83
CA GLN A 67 -2.05 2.57 -8.05
C GLN A 67 -3.43 3.20 -8.20
N GLU A 68 -4.02 3.17 -9.40
CA GLU A 68 -5.39 3.65 -9.64
C GLU A 68 -6.43 2.82 -8.87
N ALA A 69 -6.26 1.50 -8.83
CA ALA A 69 -7.18 0.57 -8.18
C ALA A 69 -7.09 0.56 -6.64
N VAL A 70 -6.02 1.07 -6.05
CA VAL A 70 -5.91 1.23 -4.58
C VAL A 70 -7.07 2.10 -4.07
N PRO A 71 -7.81 1.68 -3.02
CA PRO A 71 -8.87 2.48 -2.42
C PRO A 71 -8.36 3.85 -1.97
N LYS A 72 -9.15 4.91 -2.16
CA LYS A 72 -8.73 6.30 -1.85
C LYS A 72 -8.19 6.47 -0.42
N HIS A 73 -8.80 5.82 0.57
CA HIS A 73 -8.38 5.88 1.98
C HIS A 73 -7.06 5.15 2.28
N SER A 74 -6.64 4.26 1.40
CA SER A 74 -5.42 3.47 1.49
C SER A 74 -4.33 3.98 0.55
N LYS A 75 -4.63 4.92 -0.33
CA LYS A 75 -3.72 5.35 -1.40
C LYS A 75 -2.68 6.32 -0.87
N THR A 76 -1.41 6.01 -1.12
CA THR A 76 -0.28 6.93 -0.86
C THR A 76 0.39 7.34 -2.16
N GLU A 77 1.25 8.36 -2.10
CA GLU A 77 1.99 8.83 -3.27
C GLU A 77 2.93 7.72 -3.79
N PRO A 78 2.80 7.30 -5.06
CA PRO A 78 3.61 6.23 -5.61
C PRO A 78 5.07 6.63 -5.77
N CYS A 79 5.93 5.64 -6.03
CA CYS A 79 7.34 5.79 -6.33
C CYS A 79 7.60 5.29 -7.75
N TRP A 80 7.66 6.22 -8.70
CA TRP A 80 8.08 5.92 -10.06
C TRP A 80 9.57 6.18 -10.16
N ILE A 81 10.34 5.16 -10.54
CA ILE A 81 11.79 5.22 -10.66
C ILE A 81 12.12 5.43 -12.14
N GLU A 82 12.61 6.61 -12.48
CA GLU A 82 12.96 6.96 -13.86
C GLU A 82 14.18 6.16 -14.33
N GLY A 83 14.06 5.46 -15.45
CA GLY A 83 15.09 4.54 -15.94
C GLY A 83 15.10 3.16 -15.27
N GLY A 84 14.28 2.93 -14.25
CA GLY A 84 14.21 1.67 -13.52
C GLY A 84 13.56 0.55 -14.36
N GLY A 85 14.18 -0.63 -14.37
CA GLY A 85 13.62 -1.88 -14.87
C GLY A 85 13.01 -2.74 -13.73
N HIS A 86 12.73 -4.02 -14.00
CA HIS A 86 12.12 -4.89 -12.98
C HIS A 86 13.07 -5.26 -11.83
N ASN A 87 14.32 -5.59 -12.19
CA ASN A 87 15.27 -6.28 -11.32
C ASN A 87 16.43 -5.41 -10.83
N ASN A 88 16.46 -4.11 -11.17
CA ASN A 88 17.58 -3.22 -10.86
C ASN A 88 17.22 -2.06 -9.93
N ILE A 89 15.95 -1.88 -9.56
CA ILE A 89 15.49 -0.71 -8.79
C ILE A 89 16.29 -0.51 -7.49
N VAL A 90 16.52 -1.58 -6.73
CA VAL A 90 17.19 -1.48 -5.42
C VAL A 90 18.70 -1.28 -5.56
N ASP A 91 19.29 -1.88 -6.59
CA ASP A 91 20.74 -1.90 -6.78
C ASP A 91 21.24 -0.64 -7.51
N GLU A 92 20.51 -0.18 -8.52
CA GLU A 92 20.90 0.96 -9.37
C GLU A 92 20.26 2.28 -8.93
N PHE A 93 19.10 2.25 -8.26
CA PHE A 93 18.36 3.45 -7.83
C PHE A 93 18.14 3.54 -6.30
N PRO A 94 19.15 3.25 -5.46
CA PRO A 94 18.99 3.25 -4.01
C PRO A 94 18.62 4.65 -3.46
N HIS A 95 19.07 5.71 -4.13
CA HIS A 95 18.83 7.10 -3.73
C HIS A 95 17.36 7.54 -3.91
N GLU A 96 16.60 6.87 -4.77
CA GLU A 96 15.18 7.12 -4.94
C GLU A 96 14.36 6.13 -4.09
N TYR A 97 14.77 4.87 -4.07
CA TYR A 97 14.06 3.78 -3.39
C TYR A 97 14.02 3.94 -1.86
N TYR A 98 15.19 4.01 -1.20
CA TYR A 98 15.26 3.96 0.26
C TYR A 98 14.61 5.16 0.94
N PRO A 99 14.80 6.42 0.50
CA PRO A 99 14.14 7.56 1.12
C PRO A 99 12.62 7.47 1.05
N LYS A 100 12.06 6.96 -0.06
CA LYS A 100 10.62 6.78 -0.21
C LYS A 100 10.07 5.72 0.75
N VAL A 101 10.74 4.57 0.84
CA VAL A 101 10.37 3.51 1.79
C VAL A 101 10.46 4.02 3.22
N GLN A 102 11.53 4.74 3.57
CA GLN A 102 11.69 5.32 4.91
C GLN A 102 10.60 6.33 5.24
N ALA A 103 10.26 7.22 4.30
CA ALA A 103 9.18 8.19 4.46
C ALA A 103 7.82 7.50 4.69
N PHE A 104 7.55 6.43 3.94
CA PHE A 104 6.35 5.62 4.13
C PHE A 104 6.34 4.95 5.51
N LEU A 105 7.43 4.30 5.94
CA LEU A 105 7.50 3.67 7.26
C LEU A 105 7.32 4.69 8.40
N ASN A 106 7.86 5.89 8.25
CA ASN A 106 7.71 6.97 9.23
C ASN A 106 6.25 7.47 9.30
N SER A 107 5.55 7.60 8.17
CA SER A 107 4.14 8.02 8.17
C SER A 107 3.23 7.01 8.89
N LEU A 108 3.55 5.71 8.80
CA LEU A 108 2.85 4.65 9.52
C LEU A 108 3.06 4.72 11.03
N LYS A 109 4.29 5.02 11.49
CA LYS A 109 4.59 5.22 12.91
C LYS A 109 3.81 6.39 13.48
N ASN A 110 3.87 7.54 12.81
CA ASN A 110 3.16 8.75 13.25
C ASN A 110 1.64 8.54 13.34
N THR A 111 1.07 7.78 12.39
CA THR A 111 -0.36 7.43 12.41
C THR A 111 -0.70 6.56 13.63
N ARG A 112 0.13 5.55 13.92
CA ARG A 112 -0.04 4.68 15.09
C ARG A 112 0.07 5.46 16.39
N ASP A 113 1.05 6.34 16.50
CA ASP A 113 1.28 7.14 17.71
C ASP A 113 0.11 8.10 17.97
N THR A 114 -0.40 8.75 16.91
CA THR A 114 -1.60 9.60 16.99
C THR A 114 -2.84 8.82 17.44
N MET A 115 -3.02 7.58 16.97
CA MET A 115 -4.13 6.73 17.43
C MET A 115 -3.99 6.35 18.91
N ASN A 116 -2.77 6.07 19.38
CA ASN A 116 -2.51 5.69 20.77
C ASN A 116 -2.69 6.87 21.74
N THR A 117 -2.25 8.09 21.36
CA THR A 117 -2.43 9.28 22.19
C THR A 117 -3.91 9.65 22.32
N ASN A 118 -4.68 9.60 21.21
CA ASN A 118 -6.11 9.89 21.22
C ASN A 118 -6.93 8.87 22.03
N ALA A 119 -6.57 7.58 21.99
CA ALA A 119 -7.22 6.55 22.81
C ALA A 119 -6.93 6.72 24.32
N SER A 120 -5.74 7.22 24.66
CA SER A 120 -5.35 7.50 26.05
C SER A 120 -6.10 8.73 26.58
N ALA A 121 -6.25 9.78 25.76
CA ALA A 121 -6.97 11.01 26.11
C ALA A 121 -8.49 10.86 26.20
N SER A 122 -9.11 9.97 25.40
CA SER A 122 -10.54 9.66 25.52
C SER A 122 -10.85 8.86 26.78
N SER A 123 -9.92 8.01 27.23
CA SER A 123 -10.05 7.24 28.47
C SER A 123 -9.99 8.13 29.72
N SER A 124 -9.15 9.17 29.72
CA SER A 124 -9.09 10.15 30.83
C SER A 124 -10.32 11.06 30.90
N ASN A 125 -10.86 11.51 29.76
CA ASN A 125 -12.08 12.34 29.74
C ASN A 125 -13.36 11.61 30.16
N THR A 126 -13.39 10.28 30.04
CA THR A 126 -14.54 9.47 30.47
C THR A 126 -14.52 9.24 31.99
N ALA A 127 -13.34 9.05 32.57
CA ALA A 127 -13.16 8.91 34.02
C ALA A 127 -13.51 10.20 34.79
N GLU A 128 -13.17 11.38 34.26
CA GLU A 128 -13.55 12.66 34.89
C GLU A 128 -15.07 12.91 34.87
N LYS A 129 -15.77 12.48 33.82
CA LYS A 129 -17.24 12.64 33.74
C LYS A 129 -17.99 11.73 34.71
N GLU A 130 -17.54 10.50 34.94
CA GLU A 130 -18.19 9.60 35.91
C GLU A 130 -17.99 10.03 37.36
N MET A 131 -16.87 10.66 37.69
CA MET A 131 -16.62 11.17 39.06
C MET A 131 -17.56 12.34 39.42
N VAL A 132 -17.85 13.24 38.47
CA VAL A 132 -18.72 14.41 38.69
C VAL A 132 -20.20 14.01 38.84
N LEU A 133 -20.66 12.96 38.15
CA LEU A 133 -22.04 12.47 38.22
C LEU A 133 -22.36 11.65 39.48
N SER A 134 -21.34 11.17 40.22
CA SER A 134 -21.53 10.47 41.51
C SER A 134 -21.58 11.40 42.72
N SER A 135 -21.32 12.70 42.51
CA SER A 135 -21.26 13.73 43.58
C SER A 135 -22.49 14.65 43.59
N SER A 136 -23.57 14.31 42.87
CA SER A 136 -24.83 15.06 42.81
C SER A 136 -25.99 14.27 43.40
#